data_AF-A0A923QUN5-F1
#
_entry.id   AF-A0A923QUN5-F1
#
_cell.length_a   1.000
_cell.length_b   1.000
_cell.length_c   1.000
_cell.angle_alpha   90.00
_cell.angle_beta   90.00
_cell.angle_gamma   90.00
#
_symmetry.space_group_name_H-M   'P 1'
#
loop_
_entity.id
_entity.type
_entity.pdbx_description
1 polymer ?
#
loop_
_entity_poly.entity_id
_entity_poly.type
_entity_poly.pdbx_seq_one_letter_code
_entity_poly.pdbx_strand_id
1 'polypeptide(L)'
;MQKPFFRFVFFLSILPIVFGQAAFGDAPVSRPSTPEEMLRSIQLLGGRAGELSDIQPSRIDSCEMEVWPDCLRKITYQIFKHPETPTFIARGEANVKKRMKQNEKARGLPAGTFVFGAPIFFRAFKHADLKKFLPAIRTPDSKARLLHQLDEEEDGGILEVWMRTNSGEYVLFHTYDVKALMGTPMTKRNDGDFLTPEGFYEIDPLHVNPNSAYHLSFDVGYPNEYDLNHNVRDSKTGAGNEIMVHGICASIGCFAMGDPMIEEIYSLTEASLNRNQVVQADGRFKQYRIPMQSFPFRMTKENIGEFDPISMRGMATHFQGGAGSTFDIPTFWENIREGYEKFESTHIPPKVSVSGKGAQSKYQFDVQDEVIVRRPCP
;
A
#
# COMPACT_ATOMS: atom_id res chain seq x y z
N MET A 1 26.55 -12.87 21.42
CA MET A 1 25.72 -13.01 22.64
C MET A 1 24.51 -12.11 22.51
N GLN A 2 23.33 -12.67 22.76
CA GLN A 2 22.01 -12.18 22.36
C GLN A 2 21.47 -11.01 23.20
N LYS A 3 20.73 -10.13 22.50
CA LYS A 3 19.46 -9.45 22.85
C LYS A 3 19.17 -9.14 24.34
N PRO A 4 19.10 -7.83 24.68
CA PRO A 4 18.05 -7.33 25.58
C PRO A 4 17.24 -6.15 25.01
N PHE A 5 17.68 -5.49 23.93
CA PHE A 5 17.00 -4.28 23.44
C PHE A 5 15.66 -4.55 22.72
N PHE A 6 15.53 -5.74 22.11
CA PHE A 6 14.33 -6.15 21.37
C PHE A 6 13.10 -6.39 22.26
N ARG A 7 13.28 -6.64 23.56
CA ARG A 7 12.17 -6.83 24.52
C ARG A 7 11.59 -5.52 25.05
N PHE A 8 12.32 -4.42 24.95
CA PHE A 8 11.90 -3.13 25.54
C PHE A 8 11.00 -2.33 24.61
N VAL A 9 11.25 -2.40 23.29
CA VAL A 9 10.39 -1.77 22.28
C VAL A 9 9.05 -2.50 22.15
N PHE A 10 9.05 -3.83 22.31
CA PHE A 10 7.83 -4.64 22.34
C PHE A 10 6.89 -4.31 23.52
N PHE A 11 7.40 -3.72 24.61
CA PHE A 11 6.58 -3.43 25.81
C PHE A 11 5.91 -2.05 25.79
N LEU A 12 6.42 -1.09 25.03
CA LEU A 12 5.89 0.29 25.00
C LEU A 12 4.83 0.51 23.92
N SER A 13 4.81 -0.29 22.85
CA SER A 13 3.76 -0.24 21.83
C SER A 13 2.49 -1.05 22.18
N ILE A 14 2.52 -1.84 23.25
CA ILE A 14 1.41 -2.70 23.68
C ILE A 14 0.60 -2.09 24.85
N LEU A 15 1.08 -1.01 25.48
CA LEU A 15 0.33 -0.40 26.59
C LEU A 15 -1.07 0.14 26.22
N PRO A 16 -1.38 0.54 24.97
CA PRO A 16 -2.76 0.87 24.60
C PRO A 16 -3.61 -0.37 24.26
N ILE A 17 -3.00 -1.54 24.06
CA ILE A 17 -3.64 -2.73 23.47
C ILE A 17 -3.94 -3.82 24.52
N VAL A 18 -3.23 -3.84 25.66
CA VAL A 18 -3.46 -4.83 26.75
C VAL A 18 -4.23 -4.26 27.95
N PHE A 19 -4.28 -2.95 28.14
CA PHE A 19 -5.15 -2.31 29.14
C PHE A 19 -6.31 -1.62 28.45
N GLY A 20 -7.43 -2.33 28.33
CA GLY A 20 -8.72 -1.69 28.08
C GLY A 20 -8.97 -0.59 29.11
N GLN A 21 -9.40 0.58 28.64
CA GLN A 21 -10.09 1.63 29.40
C GLN A 21 -9.66 1.78 30.88
N ALA A 22 -8.47 2.32 31.16
CA ALA A 22 -8.15 3.00 32.43
C ALA A 22 -6.68 3.47 32.48
N ALA A 23 -6.33 4.56 31.78
CA ALA A 23 -5.05 5.25 32.06
C ALA A 23 -5.01 6.70 31.57
N PHE A 24 -5.82 7.08 30.57
CA PHE A 24 -6.13 8.47 30.31
C PHE A 24 -7.42 8.79 31.06
N GLY A 25 -7.32 9.61 32.11
CA GLY A 25 -8.49 10.12 32.81
C GLY A 25 -9.49 10.71 31.82
N ASP A 26 -10.77 10.52 32.11
CA ASP A 26 -11.94 10.91 31.32
C ASP A 26 -12.04 12.43 31.06
N ALA A 27 -11.07 12.99 30.35
CA ALA A 27 -11.18 14.30 29.75
C ALA A 27 -11.56 14.07 28.28
N PRO A 28 -12.82 14.30 27.87
CA PRO A 28 -13.14 14.35 26.45
C PRO A 28 -12.28 15.46 25.86
N VAL A 29 -11.41 15.13 24.91
CA VAL A 29 -10.77 16.15 24.07
C VAL A 29 -11.91 16.75 23.26
N SER A 30 -12.49 17.83 23.77
CA SER A 30 -13.60 18.50 23.12
C SER A 30 -13.17 18.98 21.75
N ARG A 31 -14.02 18.71 20.76
CA ARG A 31 -13.86 19.14 19.37
C ARG A 31 -13.50 20.64 19.31
N PRO A 32 -12.39 21.05 18.67
CA PRO A 32 -12.08 22.46 18.49
C PRO A 32 -13.16 23.09 17.61
N SER A 33 -13.71 24.20 18.07
CA SER A 33 -14.83 24.90 17.44
C SER A 33 -14.38 26.06 16.54
N THR A 34 -13.09 26.42 16.61
CA THR A 34 -12.48 27.48 15.81
C THR A 34 -11.10 27.08 15.25
N PRO A 35 -10.65 27.72 14.14
CA PRO A 35 -9.30 27.53 13.62
C PRO A 35 -8.17 27.81 14.63
N GLU A 36 -8.37 28.75 15.57
CA GLU A 36 -7.37 29.06 16.61
C GLU A 36 -7.27 27.96 17.69
N GLU A 37 -8.39 27.35 18.09
CA GLU A 37 -8.39 26.18 19.00
C GLU A 37 -7.72 24.96 18.34
N MET A 38 -7.83 24.86 17.01
CA MET A 38 -7.20 23.81 16.21
C MET A 38 -5.67 23.97 16.14
N LEU A 39 -5.16 25.18 15.87
CA LEU A 39 -3.73 25.47 15.89
C LEU A 39 -3.09 25.18 17.26
N ARG A 40 -3.83 25.46 18.34
CA ARG A 40 -3.40 25.19 19.71
C ARG A 40 -3.31 23.70 20.04
N SER A 41 -4.20 22.89 19.47
CA SER A 41 -4.19 21.43 19.61
C SER A 41 -3.01 20.79 18.86
N ILE A 42 -2.65 21.33 17.70
CA ILE A 42 -1.47 20.90 16.91
C ILE A 42 -0.17 21.29 17.63
N GLN A 43 -0.11 22.46 18.30
CA GLN A 43 1.03 22.85 19.15
C GLN A 43 1.26 21.86 20.31
N LEU A 44 0.18 21.37 20.93
CA LEU A 44 0.26 20.42 22.05
C LEU A 44 0.76 19.01 21.65
N LEU A 45 0.64 18.65 20.37
CA LEU A 45 1.17 17.40 19.80
C LEU A 45 2.64 17.52 19.37
N GLY A 46 3.32 18.63 19.67
CA GLY A 46 4.76 18.81 19.48
C GLY A 46 5.18 19.74 18.33
N GLY A 47 4.23 20.42 17.67
CA GLY A 47 4.56 21.42 16.64
C GLY A 47 5.15 22.70 17.24
N ARG A 48 6.26 23.21 16.70
CA ARG A 48 6.82 24.49 17.17
C ARG A 48 6.03 25.66 16.58
N ALA A 49 5.84 26.73 17.37
CA ALA A 49 5.02 27.89 16.99
C ALA A 49 5.36 28.54 15.64
N GLY A 50 6.59 28.41 15.14
CA GLY A 50 7.02 28.92 13.83
C GLY A 50 6.65 28.05 12.61
N GLU A 51 6.22 26.80 12.82
CA GLU A 51 5.82 25.85 11.76
C GLU A 51 4.32 25.91 11.45
N LEU A 52 3.54 26.61 12.29
CA LEU A 52 2.09 26.74 12.17
C LEU A 52 1.63 27.93 11.32
N SER A 53 2.52 28.88 11.01
CA SER A 53 2.20 30.04 10.18
C SER A 53 1.95 29.71 8.71
N ASP A 54 2.36 28.52 8.26
CA ASP A 54 2.20 28.05 6.87
C ASP A 54 0.89 27.26 6.64
N ILE A 55 0.10 27.05 7.70
CA ILE A 55 -1.17 26.33 7.61
C ILE A 55 -2.27 27.30 7.11
N GLN A 56 -2.61 27.19 5.83
CA GLN A 56 -3.71 27.96 5.24
C GLN A 56 -5.08 27.43 5.73
N PRO A 57 -5.96 28.27 6.30
CA PRO A 57 -7.30 27.87 6.79
C PRO A 57 -8.14 27.11 5.75
N SER A 58 -7.98 27.42 4.46
CA SER A 58 -8.72 26.78 3.36
C SER A 58 -8.43 25.29 3.15
N ARG A 59 -7.30 24.75 3.66
CA ARG A 59 -7.00 23.31 3.62
C ARG A 59 -7.70 22.51 4.72
N ILE A 60 -8.16 23.21 5.75
CA ILE A 60 -8.85 22.66 6.91
C ILE A 60 -10.35 22.59 6.64
N ASP A 61 -10.87 23.58 5.91
CA ASP A 61 -12.29 23.67 5.51
C ASP A 61 -12.74 22.57 4.53
N SER A 62 -11.81 21.86 3.87
CA SER A 62 -12.14 20.75 2.96
C SER A 62 -12.44 19.42 3.66
N CYS A 63 -12.33 19.36 4.99
CA CYS A 63 -12.61 18.15 5.75
C CYS A 63 -14.04 18.14 6.25
N GLU A 64 -14.85 17.25 5.68
CA GLU A 64 -16.19 16.99 6.20
C GLU A 64 -16.10 16.48 7.65
N MET A 65 -17.03 16.99 8.45
CA MET A 65 -17.01 16.92 9.91
C MET A 65 -17.04 15.50 10.51
N GLU A 66 -17.36 14.47 9.72
CA GLU A 66 -17.49 13.08 10.17
C GLU A 66 -16.19 12.25 10.09
N VAL A 67 -15.15 12.72 9.37
CA VAL A 67 -13.89 11.98 9.13
C VAL A 67 -12.68 12.66 9.82
N TRP A 68 -12.95 13.33 10.95
CA TRP A 68 -12.05 14.33 11.55
C TRP A 68 -10.67 13.80 11.99
N PRO A 69 -10.52 12.65 12.70
CA PRO A 69 -9.22 12.16 13.13
C PRO A 69 -8.30 11.79 11.95
N ASP A 70 -8.85 11.16 10.92
CA ASP A 70 -8.11 10.74 9.73
C ASP A 70 -7.70 11.93 8.86
N CYS A 71 -8.56 12.94 8.74
CA CYS A 71 -8.20 14.19 8.06
C CYS A 71 -7.06 14.92 8.78
N LEU A 72 -7.17 15.14 10.10
CA LEU A 72 -6.17 15.89 10.85
C LEU A 72 -4.81 15.19 10.80
N ARG A 73 -4.81 13.85 10.87
CA ARG A 73 -3.62 13.01 10.73
C ARG A 73 -2.98 13.15 9.35
N LYS A 74 -3.77 13.05 8.27
CA LYS A 74 -3.32 13.28 6.88
C LYS A 74 -2.73 14.69 6.69
N ILE A 75 -3.35 15.70 7.31
CA ILE A 75 -2.87 17.08 7.29
C ILE A 75 -1.54 17.20 8.06
N THR A 76 -1.43 16.61 9.25
CA THR A 76 -0.17 16.66 10.04
C THR A 76 1.00 15.96 9.38
N TYR A 77 0.79 14.82 8.69
CA TYR A 77 1.84 14.16 7.89
C TYR A 77 2.40 15.06 6.79
N GLN A 78 1.56 15.92 6.20
CA GLN A 78 1.99 16.82 5.12
C GLN A 78 2.67 18.10 5.62
N ILE A 79 2.47 18.51 6.87
CA ILE A 79 2.90 19.83 7.37
C ILE A 79 4.30 19.81 7.97
N PHE A 80 4.68 18.78 8.73
CA PHE A 80 5.97 18.78 9.44
C PHE A 80 7.08 18.18 8.58
N LYS A 81 7.78 19.01 7.81
CA LYS A 81 8.91 18.56 7.00
C LYS A 81 10.11 18.20 7.85
N HIS A 82 10.54 16.93 7.82
CA HIS A 82 11.85 16.58 8.39
C HIS A 82 12.93 17.31 7.55
N PRO A 83 13.89 18.01 8.19
CA PRO A 83 14.83 18.88 7.48
C PRO A 83 15.69 18.13 6.45
N GLU A 84 15.88 16.81 6.64
CA GLU A 84 16.65 15.96 5.73
C GLU A 84 15.82 15.36 4.57
N THR A 85 14.49 15.45 4.61
CA THR A 85 13.62 14.86 3.57
C THR A 85 14.00 15.30 2.15
N PRO A 86 14.28 16.59 1.86
CA PRO A 86 14.71 17.01 0.53
C PRO A 86 16.00 16.31 0.07
N THR A 87 16.92 16.04 1.00
CA THR A 87 18.18 15.34 0.73
C THR A 87 17.92 13.87 0.39
N PHE A 88 17.01 13.20 1.08
CA PHE A 88 16.64 11.81 0.80
C PHE A 88 16.00 11.67 -0.58
N ILE A 89 15.05 12.56 -0.92
CA ILE A 89 14.39 12.57 -2.22
C ILE A 89 15.40 12.83 -3.34
N ALA A 90 16.30 13.81 -3.17
CA ALA A 90 17.34 14.12 -4.16
C ALA A 90 18.32 12.94 -4.36
N ARG A 91 18.68 12.23 -3.28
CA ARG A 91 19.50 11.02 -3.34
C ARG A 91 18.78 9.89 -4.09
N GLY A 92 17.50 9.66 -3.79
CA GLY A 92 16.63 8.72 -4.51
C GLY A 92 16.57 9.03 -6.00
N GLU A 93 16.35 10.30 -6.38
CA GLU A 93 16.33 10.74 -7.78
C GLU A 93 17.66 10.48 -8.50
N ALA A 94 18.80 10.79 -7.86
CA ALA A 94 20.12 10.54 -8.42
C ALA A 94 20.36 9.04 -8.67
N ASN A 95 19.95 8.18 -7.73
CA ASN A 95 20.05 6.74 -7.85
C ASN A 95 19.14 6.18 -8.96
N VAL A 96 17.90 6.65 -9.03
CA VAL A 96 16.95 6.29 -10.09
C VAL A 96 17.51 6.64 -11.47
N LYS A 97 18.00 7.86 -11.68
CA LYS A 97 18.57 8.29 -12.97
C LYS A 97 19.80 7.47 -13.36
N LYS A 98 20.63 7.06 -12.39
CA LYS A 98 21.75 6.15 -12.62
C LYS A 98 21.24 4.77 -13.06
N ARG A 99 20.24 4.23 -12.36
CA ARG A 99 19.64 2.92 -12.63
C ARG A 99 18.94 2.87 -13.98
N MET A 100 18.25 3.93 -14.39
CA MET A 100 17.66 4.06 -15.73
C MET A 100 18.69 3.77 -16.83
N LYS A 101 19.83 4.49 -16.81
CA LYS A 101 20.91 4.30 -17.79
C LYS A 101 21.50 2.89 -17.75
N GLN A 102 21.64 2.33 -16.55
CA GLN A 102 22.16 0.96 -16.37
C GLN A 102 21.18 -0.07 -16.95
N ASN A 103 19.89 0.07 -16.69
CA ASN A 103 18.86 -0.82 -17.18
C ASN A 103 18.71 -0.75 -18.71
N GLU A 104 18.74 0.46 -19.28
CA GLU A 104 18.72 0.66 -20.73
C GLU A 104 19.88 -0.09 -21.39
N LYS A 105 21.10 0.11 -20.87
CA LYS A 105 22.30 -0.58 -21.37
C LYS A 105 22.20 -2.10 -21.19
N ALA A 106 21.80 -2.57 -20.01
CA ALA A 106 21.74 -4.00 -19.69
C ALA A 106 20.71 -4.75 -20.52
N ARG A 107 19.65 -4.07 -20.98
CA ARG A 107 18.54 -4.66 -21.73
C ARG A 107 18.57 -4.32 -23.22
N GLY A 108 19.59 -3.60 -23.69
CA GLY A 108 19.70 -3.17 -25.09
C GLY A 108 18.59 -2.21 -25.52
N LEU A 109 18.00 -1.45 -24.59
CA LEU A 109 16.99 -0.46 -24.90
C LEU A 109 17.65 0.83 -25.43
N PRO A 110 17.00 1.58 -26.34
CA PRO A 110 17.48 2.89 -26.75
C PRO A 110 17.70 3.82 -25.55
N ALA A 111 18.75 4.64 -25.59
CA ALA A 111 19.00 5.61 -24.53
C ALA A 111 17.83 6.60 -24.40
N GLY A 112 17.37 6.87 -23.17
CA GLY A 112 16.21 7.72 -22.93
C GLY A 112 14.85 7.01 -23.10
N THR A 113 14.85 5.68 -23.12
CA THR A 113 13.61 4.88 -23.03
C THR A 113 12.92 5.13 -21.69
N PHE A 114 13.68 5.23 -20.60
CA PHE A 114 13.16 5.61 -19.29
C PHE A 114 13.28 7.12 -19.09
N VAL A 115 12.18 7.75 -18.66
CA VAL A 115 12.12 9.18 -18.39
C VAL A 115 11.69 9.38 -16.94
N PHE A 116 12.48 10.12 -16.16
CA PHE A 116 12.12 10.45 -14.79
C PHE A 116 10.83 11.29 -14.76
N GLY A 117 9.86 10.87 -13.95
CA GLY A 117 8.50 11.43 -13.94
C GLY A 117 7.54 10.81 -14.96
N ALA A 118 7.97 9.84 -15.77
CA ALA A 118 7.04 9.07 -16.61
C ALA A 118 6.03 8.30 -15.74
N PRO A 119 4.86 7.91 -16.28
CA PRO A 119 3.90 7.12 -15.55
C PRO A 119 4.52 5.80 -15.09
N ILE A 120 4.28 5.46 -13.84
CA ILE A 120 4.74 4.20 -13.24
C ILE A 120 3.56 3.35 -12.81
N PHE A 121 3.87 2.09 -12.52
CA PHE A 121 2.92 1.08 -12.12
C PHE A 121 3.62 0.09 -11.18
N PHE A 122 2.96 -0.29 -10.08
CA PHE A 122 3.53 -1.21 -9.10
C PHE A 122 2.89 -2.59 -9.17
N ARG A 123 3.70 -3.63 -9.00
CA ARG A 123 3.22 -5.01 -8.75
C ARG A 123 3.97 -5.60 -7.57
N ALA A 124 3.23 -5.93 -6.52
CA ALA A 124 3.76 -6.61 -5.36
C ALA A 124 3.40 -8.10 -5.41
N PHE A 125 4.35 -8.94 -5.04
CA PHE A 125 4.17 -10.37 -4.84
C PHE A 125 4.62 -10.71 -3.43
N LYS A 126 3.71 -11.18 -2.58
CA LYS A 126 4.01 -11.47 -1.17
C LYS A 126 5.00 -12.62 -1.01
N HIS A 127 4.83 -13.67 -1.82
CA HIS A 127 5.69 -14.84 -1.86
C HIS A 127 6.21 -15.01 -3.29
N ALA A 128 7.33 -14.35 -3.60
CA ALA A 128 7.88 -14.36 -4.96
C ALA A 128 8.46 -15.73 -5.34
N ASP A 129 9.08 -16.42 -4.37
CA ASP A 129 9.58 -17.79 -4.51
C ASP A 129 8.64 -18.77 -3.79
N LEU A 130 7.58 -19.15 -4.49
CA LEU A 130 6.55 -20.02 -3.95
C LEU A 130 7.11 -21.35 -3.41
N LYS A 131 8.21 -21.87 -3.99
CA LYS A 131 8.79 -23.15 -3.56
C LYS A 131 9.37 -23.10 -2.14
N LYS A 132 9.89 -21.95 -1.72
CA LYS A 132 10.36 -21.76 -0.33
C LYS A 132 9.21 -21.73 0.65
N PHE A 133 8.07 -21.20 0.21
CA PHE A 133 6.91 -20.99 1.05
C PHE A 133 6.01 -22.22 1.20
N LEU A 134 5.86 -23.04 0.15
CA LEU A 134 4.95 -24.22 0.15
C LEU A 134 5.17 -25.20 1.34
N PRO A 135 6.41 -25.53 1.76
CA PRO A 135 6.63 -26.39 2.93
C PRO A 135 5.98 -25.86 4.21
N ALA A 136 6.04 -24.55 4.45
CA ALA A 136 5.49 -23.92 5.65
C ALA A 136 3.96 -24.09 5.73
N ILE A 137 3.28 -23.89 4.59
CA ILE A 137 1.82 -24.06 4.49
C ILE A 137 1.42 -25.52 4.65
N ARG A 138 2.18 -26.44 4.06
CA ARG A 138 1.88 -27.88 4.08
C ARG A 138 2.15 -28.54 5.44
N THR A 139 2.84 -27.84 6.34
CA THR A 139 3.17 -28.36 7.67
C THR A 139 1.91 -28.50 8.51
N PRO A 140 1.50 -29.72 8.95
CA PRO A 140 0.24 -29.93 9.70
C PRO A 140 0.24 -29.32 11.11
N ASP A 141 1.41 -29.05 11.68
CA ASP A 141 1.56 -28.47 13.02
C ASP A 141 1.25 -26.96 13.01
N SER A 142 0.20 -26.57 13.73
CA SER A 142 -0.29 -25.20 13.79
C SER A 142 0.67 -24.23 14.50
N LYS A 143 1.52 -24.70 15.41
CA LYS A 143 2.48 -23.88 16.15
C LYS A 143 3.75 -23.64 15.33
N ALA A 144 4.26 -24.65 14.65
CA ALA A 144 5.35 -24.51 13.68
C ALA A 144 4.96 -23.57 12.53
N ARG A 145 3.71 -23.66 12.07
CA ARG A 145 3.16 -22.76 11.05
C ARG A 145 3.05 -21.31 11.52
N LEU A 146 2.67 -21.06 12.78
CA LEU A 146 2.56 -19.71 13.34
C LEU A 146 3.94 -19.08 13.60
N LEU A 147 4.93 -19.87 13.99
CA LEU A 147 6.30 -19.38 14.15
C LEU A 147 6.91 -18.94 12.81
N HIS A 148 6.63 -19.66 11.73
CA HIS A 148 7.03 -19.27 10.37
C HIS A 148 6.31 -18.00 9.88
N GLN A 149 5.08 -17.72 10.34
CA GLN A 149 4.35 -16.49 9.99
C GLN A 149 4.91 -15.24 10.66
N LEU A 150 5.61 -15.41 11.78
CA LEU A 150 6.24 -14.33 12.54
C LEU A 150 7.71 -14.13 12.16
N ASP A 151 8.25 -14.98 11.29
CA ASP A 151 9.62 -14.85 10.81
C ASP A 151 9.64 -13.87 9.64
N GLU A 152 10.00 -12.62 9.94
CA GLU A 152 9.98 -11.49 9.00
C GLU A 152 10.98 -11.66 7.82
N GLU A 153 11.85 -12.67 7.84
CA GLU A 153 13.04 -12.74 6.98
C GLU A 153 13.02 -13.79 5.84
N GLU A 154 12.18 -14.84 5.85
CA GLU A 154 12.45 -16.02 4.98
C GLU A 154 11.65 -16.13 3.65
N ASP A 155 10.51 -15.43 3.49
CA ASP A 155 9.59 -15.72 2.37
C ASP A 155 9.73 -14.83 1.11
N GLY A 156 10.59 -13.81 1.14
CA GLY A 156 11.12 -13.14 -0.06
C GLY A 156 10.05 -12.50 -0.97
N GLY A 157 9.21 -11.62 -0.43
CA GLY A 157 8.33 -10.81 -1.26
C GLY A 157 9.09 -9.81 -2.12
N ILE A 158 8.48 -9.39 -3.22
CA ILE A 158 9.09 -8.42 -4.15
C ILE A 158 8.08 -7.33 -4.54
N LEU A 159 8.59 -6.14 -4.80
CA LEU A 159 7.89 -5.03 -5.42
C LEU A 159 8.53 -4.72 -6.77
N GLU A 160 7.81 -4.99 -7.85
CA GLU A 160 8.17 -4.57 -9.19
C GLU A 160 7.68 -3.15 -9.45
N VAL A 161 8.55 -2.32 -10.00
CA VAL A 161 8.23 -1.00 -10.52
C VAL A 161 8.33 -1.07 -12.03
N TRP A 162 7.25 -0.77 -12.71
CA TRP A 162 7.15 -0.72 -14.16
C TRP A 162 7.01 0.74 -14.60
N MET A 163 7.69 1.12 -15.67
CA MET A 163 7.69 2.49 -16.18
C MET A 163 7.20 2.53 -17.61
N ARG A 164 6.26 3.43 -17.89
CA ARG A 164 5.75 3.67 -19.23
C ARG A 164 6.82 4.31 -20.08
N THR A 165 7.06 3.74 -21.25
CA THR A 165 7.99 4.28 -22.24
C THR A 165 7.25 5.19 -23.22
N ASN A 166 7.99 5.84 -24.12
CA ASN A 166 7.41 6.67 -25.17
C ASN A 166 6.56 5.88 -26.19
N SER A 167 6.75 4.54 -26.30
CA SER A 167 5.87 3.69 -27.13
C SER A 167 4.48 3.51 -26.51
N GLY A 168 4.33 3.83 -25.22
CA GLY A 168 3.10 3.69 -24.47
C GLY A 168 3.02 2.43 -23.62
N GLU A 169 3.89 1.45 -23.85
CA GLU A 169 4.00 0.20 -23.08
C GLU A 169 4.76 0.41 -21.77
N TYR A 170 4.47 -0.40 -20.76
CA TYR A 170 5.23 -0.44 -19.53
C TYR A 170 6.37 -1.45 -19.62
N VAL A 171 7.58 -1.01 -19.30
CA VAL A 171 8.76 -1.86 -19.21
C VAL A 171 9.18 -1.93 -17.74
N LEU A 172 9.51 -3.13 -17.26
CA LEU A 172 9.98 -3.35 -15.90
C LEU A 172 11.17 -2.43 -15.64
N PHE A 173 11.05 -1.45 -14.75
CA PHE A 173 12.16 -0.62 -14.36
C PHE A 173 13.05 -1.39 -13.39
N HIS A 174 12.50 -1.87 -12.27
CA HIS A 174 13.28 -2.63 -11.29
C HIS A 174 12.39 -3.52 -10.43
N THR A 175 13.00 -4.52 -9.80
CA THR A 175 12.39 -5.38 -8.80
C THR A 175 13.14 -5.16 -7.50
N TYR A 176 12.42 -4.74 -6.45
CA TYR A 176 12.96 -4.52 -5.12
C TYR A 176 12.52 -5.64 -4.20
N ASP A 177 13.43 -6.16 -3.37
CA ASP A 177 13.07 -7.11 -2.33
C ASP A 177 12.30 -6.39 -1.23
N VAL A 178 11.15 -6.93 -0.82
CA VAL A 178 10.46 -6.44 0.37
C VAL A 178 11.12 -7.09 1.59
N LYS A 179 11.60 -6.26 2.52
CA LYS A 179 12.42 -6.70 3.65
C LYS A 179 11.62 -7.31 4.78
N ALA A 180 10.39 -6.86 4.97
CA ALA A 180 9.46 -7.47 5.90
C ALA A 180 8.05 -7.38 5.33
N LEU A 181 7.39 -8.54 5.29
CA LEU A 181 5.98 -8.69 4.99
C LEU A 181 5.40 -9.64 6.04
N MET A 182 4.26 -9.27 6.60
CA MET A 182 3.49 -10.18 7.41
C MET A 182 2.38 -10.79 6.56
N GLY A 183 2.23 -12.09 6.70
CA GLY A 183 1.00 -12.74 6.29
C GLY A 183 1.17 -14.14 5.73
N THR A 184 0.13 -14.91 5.99
CA THR A 184 -0.23 -16.12 5.25
C THR A 184 -0.70 -15.73 3.84
N PRO A 185 -0.87 -16.66 2.87
CA PRO A 185 -1.38 -16.32 1.55
C PRO A 185 -2.88 -16.12 1.64
N MET A 186 -3.29 -15.05 2.32
CA MET A 186 -4.62 -14.59 2.61
C MET A 186 -4.64 -13.08 2.45
N THR A 187 -5.79 -12.57 2.02
CA THR A 187 -6.01 -11.14 1.89
C THR A 187 -6.46 -10.51 3.22
N LYS A 188 -6.02 -9.27 3.44
CA LYS A 188 -6.43 -8.41 4.55
C LYS A 188 -7.93 -8.15 4.52
N ARG A 189 -8.61 -8.30 5.65
CA ARG A 189 -10.06 -8.06 5.78
C ARG A 189 -10.50 -7.36 7.05
N ASN A 190 -9.67 -7.34 8.09
CA ASN A 190 -10.03 -6.64 9.33
C ASN A 190 -8.86 -5.80 9.82
N ASP A 191 -9.17 -4.76 10.59
CA ASP A 191 -8.13 -4.09 11.35
C ASP A 191 -7.43 -5.06 12.32
N GLY A 192 -6.12 -4.91 12.47
CA GLY A 192 -5.31 -5.77 13.35
C GLY A 192 -5.14 -7.24 12.93
N ASP A 193 -5.54 -7.64 11.71
CA ASP A 193 -5.31 -9.00 11.19
C ASP A 193 -3.86 -9.26 10.72
N PHE A 194 -3.04 -8.21 10.67
CA PHE A 194 -1.62 -8.23 10.30
C PHE A 194 -1.35 -8.84 8.91
N LEU A 195 -2.34 -8.83 8.03
CA LEU A 195 -2.20 -9.30 6.65
C LEU A 195 -1.93 -8.13 5.71
N THR A 196 -1.04 -8.33 4.74
CA THR A 196 -0.96 -7.45 3.57
C THR A 196 -2.17 -7.72 2.64
N PRO A 197 -2.80 -6.70 2.03
CA PRO A 197 -3.93 -6.89 1.12
C PRO A 197 -3.55 -7.55 -0.21
N GLU A 198 -4.53 -8.14 -0.89
CA GLU A 198 -4.44 -8.65 -2.28
C GLU A 198 -5.51 -7.99 -3.13
N GLY A 199 -5.17 -7.60 -4.34
CA GLY A 199 -6.10 -6.93 -5.26
C GLY A 199 -5.47 -5.78 -6.02
N PHE A 200 -6.31 -4.82 -6.38
CA PHE A 200 -5.97 -3.67 -7.23
C PHE A 200 -6.23 -2.38 -6.48
N TYR A 201 -5.22 -1.53 -6.41
CA TYR A 201 -5.21 -0.31 -5.62
C TYR A 201 -4.73 0.88 -6.45
N GLU A 202 -5.00 2.09 -5.95
CA GLU A 202 -4.59 3.32 -6.59
C GLU A 202 -3.95 4.26 -5.56
N ILE A 203 -2.72 4.68 -5.86
CA ILE A 203 -1.97 5.63 -5.05
C ILE A 203 -2.19 7.01 -5.64
N ASP A 204 -2.70 7.94 -4.85
CA ASP A 204 -2.90 9.32 -5.26
C ASP A 204 -1.95 10.30 -4.53
N PRO A 205 -1.89 11.58 -4.95
CA PRO A 205 -0.98 12.55 -4.33
C PRO A 205 -1.26 12.88 -2.85
N LEU A 206 -2.40 12.45 -2.29
CA LEU A 206 -2.69 12.56 -0.86
C LEU A 206 -2.16 11.36 -0.07
N HIS A 207 -1.83 10.25 -0.74
CA HIS A 207 -1.26 9.06 -0.13
C HIS A 207 0.25 9.16 0.12
N VAL A 208 0.95 10.15 -0.46
CA VAL A 208 2.39 10.33 -0.23
C VAL A 208 2.67 11.05 1.08
N ASN A 209 3.63 10.52 1.84
CA ASN A 209 4.06 11.03 3.13
C ASN A 209 5.60 11.19 3.17
N PRO A 210 6.11 12.38 2.84
CA PRO A 210 7.54 12.68 2.87
C PRO A 210 8.15 12.70 4.29
N ASN A 211 7.31 12.72 5.32
CA ASN A 211 7.72 12.93 6.72
C ASN A 211 7.35 11.75 7.61
N SER A 212 7.36 10.55 7.01
CA SER A 212 7.10 9.33 7.73
C SER A 212 8.11 9.12 8.85
N ALA A 213 7.62 8.76 10.03
CA ALA A 213 8.46 8.26 11.12
C ALA A 213 9.20 6.95 10.75
N TYR A 214 8.79 6.30 9.66
CA TYR A 214 9.39 5.09 9.11
C TYR A 214 10.30 5.34 7.90
N HIS A 215 10.81 6.58 7.75
CA HIS A 215 11.69 7.03 6.67
C HIS A 215 11.06 6.96 5.28
N LEU A 216 10.39 8.05 4.87
CA LEU A 216 9.56 8.17 3.66
C LEU A 216 8.46 7.09 3.59
N SER A 217 7.26 7.46 3.18
CA SER A 217 6.25 6.44 2.92
C SER A 217 5.16 6.90 1.97
N PHE A 218 4.40 5.96 1.45
CA PHE A 218 3.10 6.24 0.85
C PHE A 218 2.10 5.12 1.15
N ASP A 219 0.83 5.48 1.24
CA ASP A 219 -0.28 4.53 1.37
C ASP A 219 -0.58 3.91 0.01
N VAL A 220 -0.81 2.59 -0.03
CA VAL A 220 -1.14 1.87 -1.27
C VAL A 220 -2.54 2.19 -1.79
N GLY A 221 -3.43 2.75 -0.96
CA GLY A 221 -4.84 3.02 -1.26
C GLY A 221 -5.79 1.93 -0.77
N TYR A 222 -5.42 1.21 0.29
CA TYR A 222 -6.30 0.24 0.98
C TYR A 222 -7.14 0.96 2.05
N PRO A 223 -8.41 0.59 2.24
CA PRO A 223 -9.21 -0.38 1.47
C PRO A 223 -9.75 0.21 0.16
N ASN A 224 -9.83 -0.61 -0.89
CA ASN A 224 -10.52 -0.25 -2.14
C ASN A 224 -12.02 -0.60 -2.06
N GLU A 225 -12.77 -0.34 -3.14
CA GLU A 225 -14.21 -0.67 -3.22
C GLU A 225 -14.51 -2.17 -3.02
N TYR A 226 -13.64 -3.07 -3.50
CA TYR A 226 -13.80 -4.51 -3.34
C TYR A 226 -13.65 -4.92 -1.88
N ASP A 227 -12.64 -4.38 -1.19
CA ASP A 227 -12.38 -4.62 0.23
C ASP A 227 -13.56 -4.13 1.06
N LEU A 228 -14.01 -2.89 0.83
CA LEU A 228 -15.15 -2.29 1.53
C LEU A 228 -16.43 -3.12 1.35
N ASN A 229 -16.66 -3.70 0.16
CA ASN A 229 -17.82 -4.55 -0.10
C ASN A 229 -17.77 -5.91 0.63
N HIS A 230 -16.57 -6.43 0.96
CA HIS A 230 -16.39 -7.74 1.59
C HIS A 230 -16.19 -7.70 3.11
N ASN A 231 -16.07 -6.51 3.69
CA ASN A 231 -15.93 -6.35 5.14
C ASN A 231 -17.30 -6.48 5.81
N VAL A 232 -17.66 -7.74 6.10
CA VAL A 232 -18.99 -8.13 6.59
C VAL A 232 -18.99 -8.55 8.07
N ARG A 233 -17.83 -8.67 8.76
CA ARG A 233 -17.81 -9.38 10.06
C ARG A 233 -17.77 -8.54 11.33
N ASP A 234 -17.33 -7.29 11.30
CA ASP A 234 -17.49 -6.42 12.48
C ASP A 234 -17.55 -4.94 12.08
N SER A 235 -18.76 -4.38 12.06
CA SER A 235 -18.97 -2.94 11.89
C SER A 235 -18.35 -2.10 13.03
N LYS A 236 -17.77 -2.76 14.05
CA LYS A 236 -17.05 -2.13 15.17
C LYS A 236 -15.55 -1.92 14.91
N THR A 237 -14.89 -2.69 14.04
CA THR A 237 -13.43 -2.58 13.79
C THR A 237 -13.08 -2.14 12.37
N GLY A 238 -13.96 -2.39 11.38
CA GLY A 238 -13.71 -2.00 9.98
C GLY A 238 -12.59 -2.79 9.28
N ALA A 239 -12.25 -2.37 8.05
CA ALA A 239 -11.23 -2.98 7.19
C ALA A 239 -9.79 -2.87 7.75
N GLY A 240 -9.58 -1.89 8.64
CA GLY A 240 -8.28 -1.26 8.84
C GLY A 240 -7.97 -0.25 7.72
N ASN A 241 -6.82 0.39 7.84
CA ASN A 241 -6.31 1.42 6.93
C ASN A 241 -4.77 1.39 6.91
N GLU A 242 -4.14 2.31 6.19
CA GLU A 242 -2.70 2.60 6.31
C GLU A 242 -1.79 1.43 5.95
N ILE A 243 -2.06 0.75 4.82
CA ILE A 243 -1.09 -0.19 4.25
C ILE A 243 -0.02 0.62 3.52
N MET A 244 1.14 0.74 4.15
CA MET A 244 2.20 1.63 3.68
C MET A 244 3.28 0.89 2.90
N VAL A 245 3.93 1.58 1.98
CA VAL A 245 5.28 1.26 1.51
C VAL A 245 6.23 2.24 2.18
N HIS A 246 7.24 1.76 2.92
CA HIS A 246 8.10 2.62 3.74
C HIS A 246 9.54 2.11 3.88
N GLY A 247 10.40 2.87 4.54
CA GLY A 247 11.80 2.54 4.82
C GLY A 247 11.97 1.49 5.91
N ILE A 248 12.03 1.91 7.17
CA ILE A 248 12.41 1.08 8.34
C ILE A 248 11.98 -0.39 8.19
N CYS A 249 12.93 -1.32 8.36
CA CYS A 249 12.71 -2.76 8.23
C CYS A 249 11.95 -3.36 9.42
N ALA A 250 10.71 -2.94 9.63
CA ALA A 250 9.77 -3.52 10.59
C ALA A 250 8.36 -3.32 10.04
N SER A 251 7.55 -4.38 9.97
CA SER A 251 6.24 -4.33 9.33
C SER A 251 5.20 -5.08 10.14
N ILE A 252 3.99 -4.52 10.20
CA ILE A 252 2.80 -5.20 10.69
C ILE A 252 1.75 -5.31 9.57
N GLY A 253 2.19 -5.72 8.36
CA GLY A 253 1.36 -5.85 7.15
C GLY A 253 1.66 -4.84 6.03
N CYS A 254 2.59 -3.91 6.27
CA CYS A 254 3.14 -2.95 5.30
C CYS A 254 4.24 -3.56 4.42
N PHE A 255 4.59 -2.88 3.33
CA PHE A 255 5.77 -3.19 2.51
C PHE A 255 6.99 -2.42 3.04
N ALA A 256 7.75 -3.05 3.95
CA ALA A 256 8.98 -2.46 4.45
C ALA A 256 10.11 -2.68 3.44
N MET A 257 10.65 -1.60 2.87
CA MET A 257 11.63 -1.66 1.78
C MET A 257 13.06 -1.43 2.26
N GLY A 258 13.27 -0.87 3.45
CA GLY A 258 14.54 -0.32 3.87
C GLY A 258 14.85 1.02 3.21
N ASP A 259 15.58 1.86 3.94
CA ASP A 259 15.79 3.28 3.62
C ASP A 259 16.34 3.54 2.20
N PRO A 260 17.35 2.81 1.70
CA PRO A 260 17.87 3.07 0.35
C PRO A 260 16.87 2.77 -0.77
N MET A 261 16.02 1.76 -0.58
CA MET A 261 15.05 1.35 -1.61
C MET A 261 13.84 2.27 -1.61
N ILE A 262 13.31 2.62 -0.43
CA ILE A 262 12.18 3.56 -0.37
C ILE A 262 12.54 4.93 -0.92
N GLU A 263 13.78 5.39 -0.82
CA GLU A 263 14.17 6.67 -1.45
C GLU A 263 14.04 6.63 -2.97
N GLU A 264 14.47 5.55 -3.63
CA GLU A 264 14.28 5.41 -5.07
C GLU A 264 12.78 5.30 -5.43
N ILE A 265 12.03 4.47 -4.70
CA ILE A 265 10.61 4.22 -4.94
C ILE A 265 9.80 5.50 -4.69
N TYR A 266 10.02 6.18 -3.57
CA TYR A 266 9.34 7.41 -3.19
C TYR A 266 9.62 8.53 -4.20
N SER A 267 10.88 8.73 -4.60
CA SER A 267 11.22 9.75 -5.60
C SER A 267 10.58 9.47 -6.96
N LEU A 268 10.43 8.20 -7.35
CA LEU A 268 9.65 7.82 -8.53
C LEU A 268 8.17 8.15 -8.34
N THR A 269 7.57 7.74 -7.23
CA THR A 269 6.16 8.00 -6.89
C THR A 269 5.86 9.50 -6.91
N GLU A 270 6.65 10.31 -6.22
CA GLU A 270 6.48 11.76 -6.15
C GLU A 270 6.63 12.40 -7.54
N ALA A 271 7.65 12.01 -8.32
CA ALA A 271 7.88 12.56 -9.65
C ALA A 271 6.74 12.24 -10.62
N SER A 272 6.20 11.02 -10.58
CA SER A 272 5.08 10.59 -11.43
C SER A 272 3.74 11.23 -11.03
N LEU A 273 3.55 11.56 -9.75
CA LEU A 273 2.35 12.21 -9.22
C LEU A 273 2.39 13.74 -9.18
N ASN A 274 3.53 14.34 -9.54
CA ASN A 274 3.74 15.79 -9.40
C ASN A 274 2.76 16.60 -10.27
N ARG A 275 1.72 17.16 -9.62
CA ARG A 275 0.67 17.97 -10.26
C ARG A 275 1.18 19.28 -10.85
N ASN A 276 2.32 19.78 -10.38
CA ASN A 276 2.97 21.01 -10.87
C ASN A 276 3.88 20.76 -12.07
N GLN A 277 4.01 19.51 -12.53
CA GLN A 277 4.33 19.26 -13.93
C GLN A 277 3.10 19.71 -14.75
N VAL A 278 2.98 21.03 -14.91
CA VAL A 278 2.33 21.67 -16.06
C VAL A 278 2.78 20.88 -17.27
N VAL A 279 1.82 20.46 -18.09
CA VAL A 279 2.05 19.86 -19.42
C VAL A 279 3.36 20.43 -19.96
N GLN A 280 4.42 19.62 -20.01
CA GLN A 280 5.66 20.12 -20.59
C GLN A 280 5.35 20.49 -22.04
N ALA A 281 5.96 21.56 -22.53
CA ALA A 281 5.80 22.03 -23.90
C ALA A 281 6.17 20.97 -24.97
N ASP A 282 6.65 19.79 -24.56
CA ASP A 282 7.02 18.64 -25.38
C ASP A 282 6.04 17.44 -25.31
N GLY A 283 4.91 17.56 -24.60
CA GLY A 283 3.83 16.55 -24.62
C GLY A 283 3.98 15.36 -23.66
N ARG A 284 4.81 15.46 -22.61
CA ARG A 284 4.98 14.36 -21.63
C ARG A 284 3.77 14.14 -20.71
N PHE A 285 3.65 12.88 -20.31
CA PHE A 285 2.51 12.21 -19.67
C PHE A 285 2.08 12.83 -18.34
N LYS A 286 0.78 12.83 -18.07
CA LYS A 286 0.21 13.16 -16.77
C LYS A 286 -0.39 11.90 -16.14
N GLN A 287 0.10 11.54 -14.94
CA GLN A 287 -0.47 10.46 -14.14
C GLN A 287 -1.12 11.04 -12.89
N TYR A 288 -2.42 10.79 -12.73
CA TYR A 288 -3.19 11.29 -11.57
C TYR A 288 -3.17 10.34 -10.39
N ARG A 289 -3.07 9.05 -10.70
CA ARG A 289 -3.02 7.94 -9.75
C ARG A 289 -2.05 6.90 -10.29
N ILE A 290 -1.26 6.32 -9.41
CA ILE A 290 -0.38 5.19 -9.73
C ILE A 290 -1.14 3.91 -9.42
N PRO A 291 -1.43 3.06 -10.41
CA PRO A 291 -2.03 1.76 -10.13
C PRO A 291 -1.02 0.88 -9.39
N MET A 292 -1.52 0.09 -8.45
CA MET A 292 -0.76 -0.90 -7.73
C MET A 292 -1.53 -2.21 -7.71
N GLN A 293 -0.86 -3.30 -8.09
CA GLN A 293 -1.38 -4.65 -7.93
C GLN A 293 -0.66 -5.34 -6.79
N SER A 294 -1.39 -6.06 -5.94
CA SER A 294 -0.83 -6.88 -4.88
C SER A 294 -1.34 -8.31 -5.02
N PHE A 295 -0.43 -9.27 -5.17
CA PHE A 295 -0.77 -10.68 -5.36
C PHE A 295 -0.10 -11.55 -4.30
N PRO A 296 -0.71 -12.70 -3.94
CA PRO A 296 -0.08 -13.65 -3.01
C PRO A 296 1.25 -14.18 -3.58
N PHE A 297 1.30 -14.45 -4.88
CA PHE A 297 2.45 -14.96 -5.63
C PHE A 297 2.23 -14.66 -7.11
N ARG A 298 3.16 -15.02 -8.00
CA ARG A 298 2.92 -14.91 -9.45
C ARG A 298 1.76 -15.81 -9.87
N MET A 299 0.65 -15.25 -10.35
CA MET A 299 -0.62 -15.96 -10.55
C MET A 299 -0.63 -16.85 -11.82
N THR A 300 0.43 -17.63 -12.04
CA THR A 300 0.46 -18.65 -13.11
C THR A 300 -0.47 -19.80 -12.76
N LYS A 301 -0.94 -20.54 -13.78
CA LYS A 301 -1.82 -21.70 -13.57
C LYS A 301 -1.15 -22.77 -12.71
N GLU A 302 0.16 -22.94 -12.90
CA GLU A 302 0.99 -23.86 -12.12
C GLU A 302 0.98 -23.46 -10.63
N ASN A 303 1.23 -22.18 -10.33
CA ASN A 303 1.30 -21.70 -8.95
C ASN A 303 -0.06 -21.78 -8.25
N ILE A 304 -1.16 -21.51 -8.96
CA ILE A 304 -2.51 -21.66 -8.40
C ILE A 304 -2.85 -23.14 -8.16
N GLY A 305 -2.41 -24.04 -9.04
CA GLY A 305 -2.59 -25.48 -8.89
C GLY A 305 -1.95 -26.06 -7.63
N GLU A 306 -0.92 -25.42 -7.07
CA GLU A 306 -0.30 -25.82 -5.80
C GLU A 306 -1.21 -25.62 -4.59
N PHE A 307 -2.31 -24.87 -4.74
CA PHE A 307 -3.30 -24.53 -3.72
C PHE A 307 -4.68 -25.11 -4.08
N ASP A 308 -4.78 -26.43 -4.27
CA ASP A 308 -6.08 -27.05 -4.58
C ASP A 308 -7.19 -26.66 -3.55
N PRO A 309 -8.48 -26.66 -3.93
CA PRO A 309 -9.57 -26.23 -3.04
C PRO A 309 -9.66 -27.00 -1.71
N ILE A 310 -9.14 -28.23 -1.63
CA ILE A 310 -9.14 -29.05 -0.42
C ILE A 310 -8.05 -28.54 0.55
N SER A 311 -6.85 -28.28 0.03
CA SER A 311 -5.73 -27.66 0.75
C SER A 311 -6.08 -26.25 1.21
N MET A 312 -6.83 -25.49 0.41
CA MET A 312 -7.31 -24.15 0.76
C MET A 312 -8.42 -24.16 1.81
N ARG A 313 -9.31 -25.15 1.82
CA ARG A 313 -10.29 -25.33 2.91
C ARG A 313 -9.61 -25.66 4.24
N GLY A 314 -8.55 -26.46 4.20
CA GLY A 314 -7.69 -26.71 5.37
C GLY A 314 -7.03 -25.44 5.89
N MET A 315 -6.56 -24.56 5.00
CA MET A 315 -6.03 -23.24 5.37
C MET A 315 -7.10 -22.31 5.96
N ALA A 316 -8.23 -22.13 5.28
CA ALA A 316 -9.28 -21.19 5.66
C ALA A 316 -9.90 -21.49 7.03
N THR A 317 -10.00 -22.78 7.39
CA THR A 317 -10.50 -23.23 8.70
C THR A 317 -9.54 -22.98 9.86
N HIS A 318 -8.24 -22.80 9.59
CA HIS A 318 -7.19 -22.67 10.61
C HIS A 318 -6.67 -21.24 10.77
N PHE A 319 -6.69 -20.42 9.71
CA PHE A 319 -6.25 -19.03 9.74
C PHE A 319 -7.32 -18.03 10.21
N GLN A 320 -8.57 -18.48 10.29
CA GLN A 320 -9.66 -17.69 10.83
C GLN A 320 -10.04 -18.30 12.17
N GLY A 321 -9.78 -17.57 13.26
CA GLY A 321 -10.19 -17.93 14.62
C GLY A 321 -11.72 -18.01 14.79
N GLY A 322 -12.36 -18.95 14.12
CA GLY A 322 -13.80 -19.21 14.20
C GLY A 322 -14.40 -19.57 12.86
N ALA A 323 -14.99 -20.76 12.80
CA ALA A 323 -15.94 -21.18 11.78
C ALA A 323 -16.94 -20.05 11.49
N GLY A 324 -16.94 -19.52 10.26
CA GLY A 324 -17.94 -18.52 9.85
C GLY A 324 -17.48 -17.43 8.89
N SER A 325 -16.28 -17.47 8.31
CA SER A 325 -16.02 -16.65 7.12
C SER A 325 -16.38 -17.40 5.85
N THR A 326 -17.23 -16.76 5.05
CA THR A 326 -17.80 -17.22 3.79
C THR A 326 -16.98 -16.82 2.57
N PHE A 327 -15.76 -16.29 2.77
CA PHE A 327 -14.98 -15.75 1.66
C PHE A 327 -14.29 -16.85 0.87
N ASP A 328 -14.69 -16.95 -0.39
CA ASP A 328 -14.27 -17.99 -1.32
C ASP A 328 -12.96 -17.58 -2.00
N ILE A 329 -11.84 -17.93 -1.36
CA ILE A 329 -10.50 -17.59 -1.84
C ILE A 329 -10.23 -18.14 -3.25
N PRO A 330 -10.55 -19.41 -3.59
CA PRO A 330 -10.43 -19.89 -4.96
C PRO A 330 -11.10 -18.96 -5.98
N THR A 331 -12.35 -18.56 -5.74
CA THR A 331 -13.08 -17.66 -6.64
C THR A 331 -12.46 -16.26 -6.70
N PHE A 332 -12.01 -15.74 -5.56
CA PHE A 332 -11.29 -14.46 -5.49
C PHE A 332 -9.96 -14.48 -6.25
N TRP A 333 -9.15 -15.52 -6.08
CA TRP A 333 -7.88 -15.68 -6.76
C TRP A 333 -8.03 -15.86 -8.26
N GLU A 334 -9.04 -16.60 -8.71
CA GLU A 334 -9.38 -16.65 -10.13
C GLU A 334 -9.79 -15.28 -10.68
N ASN A 335 -10.48 -14.45 -9.88
CA ASN A 335 -10.83 -13.11 -10.30
C ASN A 335 -9.63 -12.17 -10.42
N ILE A 336 -8.73 -12.11 -9.42
CA ILE A 336 -7.54 -11.24 -9.52
C ILE A 336 -6.53 -11.77 -10.57
N ARG A 337 -6.52 -13.07 -10.86
CA ARG A 337 -5.74 -13.67 -11.96
C ARG A 337 -6.14 -13.13 -13.33
N GLU A 338 -7.42 -12.84 -13.56
CA GLU A 338 -7.88 -12.24 -14.81
C GLU A 338 -7.17 -10.90 -15.10
N GLY A 339 -7.06 -10.04 -14.08
CA GLY A 339 -6.30 -8.78 -14.19
C GLY A 339 -4.79 -8.99 -14.29
N TYR A 340 -4.24 -10.01 -13.64
CA TYR A 340 -2.85 -10.42 -13.80
C TYR A 340 -2.55 -10.78 -15.26
N GLU A 341 -3.34 -11.68 -15.88
CA GLU A 341 -3.14 -12.15 -17.26
C GLU A 341 -3.29 -11.04 -18.31
N LYS A 342 -4.20 -10.09 -18.07
CA LYS A 342 -4.34 -8.89 -18.92
C LYS A 342 -3.08 -8.05 -18.95
N PHE A 343 -2.42 -7.87 -17.81
CA PHE A 343 -1.13 -7.18 -17.79
C PHE A 343 -0.03 -8.00 -18.48
N GLU A 344 0.07 -9.32 -18.21
CA GLU A 344 1.09 -10.18 -18.84
C GLU A 344 1.01 -10.20 -20.37
N SER A 345 -0.20 -10.07 -20.93
CA SER A 345 -0.42 -10.11 -22.38
C SER A 345 -0.21 -8.76 -23.08
N THR A 346 -0.37 -7.65 -22.37
CA THR A 346 -0.38 -6.31 -22.98
C THR A 346 0.73 -5.39 -22.48
N HIS A 347 1.33 -5.68 -21.33
CA HIS A 347 2.18 -4.78 -20.55
C HIS A 347 1.56 -3.38 -20.36
N ILE A 348 0.23 -3.34 -20.24
CA ILE A 348 -0.55 -2.15 -19.90
C ILE A 348 -1.42 -2.53 -18.70
N PRO A 349 -1.37 -1.79 -17.58
CA PRO A 349 -2.21 -2.06 -16.43
C PRO A 349 -3.70 -1.99 -16.83
N PRO A 350 -4.51 -3.02 -16.55
CA PRO A 350 -5.92 -3.01 -16.91
C PRO A 350 -6.65 -1.91 -16.14
N LYS A 351 -7.70 -1.35 -16.74
CA LYS A 351 -8.64 -0.51 -15.99
C LYS A 351 -9.48 -1.41 -15.09
N VAL A 352 -9.59 -1.06 -13.81
CA VAL A 352 -10.26 -1.88 -12.80
C VAL A 352 -11.49 -1.15 -12.28
N SER A 353 -12.60 -1.87 -12.19
CA SER A 353 -13.79 -1.46 -11.44
C SER A 353 -14.29 -2.63 -10.59
N VAL A 354 -15.21 -2.36 -9.67
CA VAL A 354 -15.84 -3.39 -8.84
C VAL A 354 -17.32 -3.43 -9.15
N SER A 355 -17.88 -4.63 -9.18
CA SER A 355 -19.31 -4.87 -9.38
C SER A 355 -19.84 -5.80 -8.30
N GLY A 356 -21.17 -5.87 -8.16
CA GLY A 356 -21.81 -6.66 -7.11
C GLY A 356 -21.69 -6.03 -5.73
N LYS A 357 -22.22 -6.70 -4.70
CA LYS A 357 -22.13 -6.30 -3.30
C LYS A 357 -21.92 -7.51 -2.40
N GLY A 358 -21.27 -7.33 -1.25
CA GLY A 358 -21.05 -8.42 -0.30
C GLY A 358 -20.27 -9.56 -0.94
N ALA A 359 -20.70 -10.80 -0.68
CA ALA A 359 -20.07 -12.01 -1.24
C ALA A 359 -20.17 -12.14 -2.77
N GLN A 360 -20.97 -11.32 -3.46
CA GLN A 360 -21.05 -11.31 -4.92
C GLN A 360 -20.10 -10.29 -5.55
N SER A 361 -19.33 -9.54 -4.76
CA SER A 361 -18.47 -8.51 -5.30
C SER A 361 -17.31 -9.11 -6.10
N LYS A 362 -17.04 -8.52 -7.27
CA LYS A 362 -16.05 -9.01 -8.24
C LYS A 362 -15.37 -7.83 -8.93
N TYR A 363 -14.04 -7.90 -9.11
CA TYR A 363 -13.31 -7.01 -10.01
C TYR A 363 -13.72 -7.24 -11.46
N GLN A 364 -13.89 -6.15 -12.20
CA GLN A 364 -14.07 -6.15 -13.64
C GLN A 364 -12.88 -5.41 -14.28
N PHE A 365 -12.50 -5.86 -15.48
CA PHE A 365 -11.30 -5.36 -16.15
C PHE A 365 -11.59 -4.93 -17.59
N ASP A 366 -11.19 -3.70 -17.91
CA ASP A 366 -11.33 -3.08 -19.25
C ASP A 366 -12.76 -3.10 -19.81
N VAL A 367 -13.76 -2.98 -18.91
CA VAL A 367 -15.15 -2.81 -19.33
C VAL A 367 -15.24 -1.46 -20.04
N GLN A 368 -15.76 -1.48 -21.28
CA GLN A 368 -16.02 -0.25 -22.01
C GLN A 368 -17.01 0.59 -21.19
N ASP A 369 -16.66 1.84 -20.90
CA ASP A 369 -17.63 2.78 -20.35
C ASP A 369 -18.83 2.77 -21.31
N GLU A 370 -20.02 2.38 -20.84
CA GLU A 370 -21.24 2.71 -21.56
C GLU A 370 -21.17 4.22 -21.81
N VAL A 371 -21.18 4.63 -23.07
CA VAL A 371 -21.19 6.04 -23.43
C VAL A 371 -22.47 6.62 -22.84
N ILE A 372 -22.34 7.24 -21.66
CA ILE A 372 -23.40 8.06 -21.09
C ILE A 372 -23.49 9.23 -22.05
N VAL A 373 -24.41 9.15 -23.00
CA VAL A 373 -24.80 10.27 -23.85
C VAL A 373 -25.39 11.30 -22.91
N ARG A 374 -24.53 12.18 -22.37
CA ARG A 374 -24.94 13.33 -21.56
C ARG A 374 -25.77 14.21 -22.48
N ARG A 375 -27.09 14.12 -22.34
CA ARG A 375 -27.98 15.10 -22.97
C ARG A 375 -27.66 16.46 -22.35
N PRO A 376 -27.65 17.55 -23.13
CA PRO A 376 -27.52 18.89 -22.57
C PRO A 376 -28.59 19.10 -21.50
N CYS A 377 -28.24 19.72 -20.37
CA CYS A 377 -29.25 20.21 -19.44
C CYS A 377 -30.17 21.20 -20.19
N PRO A 378 -31.50 21.11 -20.00
CA PRO A 378 -32.47 22.00 -20.64
C PRO A 378 -32.32 23.46 -20.21
#